data_AF-A0AA86SU14-F1
#
_entry.id   AF-A0AA86SU14-F1
#
_cell.length_a   1.000
_cell.length_b   1.000
_cell.length_c   1.000
_cell.angle_alpha   90.00
_cell.angle_beta   90.00
_cell.angle_gamma   90.00
#
_symmetry.space_group_name_H-M   'P 1'
#
loop_
_entity.id
_entity.type
_entity.pdbx_description
1 polymer ?
#
loop_
_entity_poly.entity_id
_entity_poly.type
_entity_poly.pdbx_seq_one_letter_code
_entity_poly.pdbx_strand_id
1 'polypeptide(L)'
;MAKEDSSSSSDVDVSSEPAPSLASIAENLHRSAIESARTVQQSSSTHFRAFQNFVPEAVSQYRTYEDAFINKVKDGLMIAKENPALGAGVAISAALLVMRGPRRFLFRNTLGRFQSEEARYARTEKNIKDLNLSVDLLKKESVKLLQRTALAEKEMKYGHTELLSAGTQFQQLAKSAYKVETRAADLLDKLRYVPSREALALRAEASQLYLCCFYGFKFEASEICAEQTDSEDQRVRGSCVSELMD
;
A
#
# COMPACT_ATOMS: atom_id res chain seq x y z
N MET A 1 -34.36 36.67 41.09
CA MET A 1 -34.15 37.14 42.48
C MET A 1 -34.54 35.98 43.37
N ALA A 2 -33.73 35.32 44.20
CA ALA A 2 -32.33 35.42 44.67
C ALA A 2 -31.87 33.94 44.93
N LYS A 3 -30.63 33.47 44.70
CA LYS A 3 -29.36 33.64 45.49
C LYS A 3 -29.58 33.24 46.98
N GLU A 4 -28.84 32.37 47.67
CA GLU A 4 -27.42 31.96 47.78
C GLU A 4 -27.37 30.58 48.52
N ASP A 5 -26.54 29.60 48.14
CA ASP A 5 -25.14 29.28 48.52
C ASP A 5 -24.89 28.52 49.85
N SER A 6 -23.89 27.65 49.77
CA SER A 6 -23.09 26.98 50.82
C SER A 6 -23.63 25.68 51.41
N SER A 7 -22.86 24.65 51.79
CA SER A 7 -21.47 24.18 51.66
C SER A 7 -21.38 23.07 52.72
N SER A 8 -20.84 21.88 52.40
CA SER A 8 -20.16 20.93 53.33
C SER A 8 -20.14 19.56 52.65
N SER A 9 -19.02 19.10 52.10
CA SER A 9 -17.93 18.41 52.82
C SER A 9 -18.38 17.12 53.50
N SER A 10 -18.04 15.99 52.87
CA SER A 10 -17.75 14.65 53.43
C SER A 10 -17.80 13.66 52.26
N ASP A 11 -17.01 12.62 52.14
CA ASP A 11 -15.69 12.30 52.67
C ASP A 11 -15.07 11.36 51.64
N VAL A 12 -13.75 11.40 51.58
CA VAL A 12 -12.91 10.51 50.79
C VAL A 12 -13.00 9.13 51.40
N ASP A 13 -13.63 8.17 50.71
CA ASP A 13 -13.35 6.75 50.93
C ASP A 13 -12.74 6.15 49.67
N VAL A 14 -11.41 6.27 49.66
CA VAL A 14 -10.50 5.42 48.89
C VAL A 14 -10.61 4.03 49.48
N SER A 15 -11.55 3.22 48.97
CA SER A 15 -11.48 1.77 49.13
C SER A 15 -10.84 1.21 47.86
N SER A 16 -9.61 0.74 48.03
CA SER A 16 -8.81 0.11 46.98
C SER A 16 -9.44 -1.20 46.56
N GLU A 17 -10.19 -1.19 45.46
CA GLU A 17 -10.51 -2.39 44.68
C GLU A 17 -9.22 -2.88 44.02
N PRO A 18 -8.77 -4.13 44.28
CA PRO A 18 -7.64 -4.69 43.55
C PRO A 18 -8.08 -4.85 42.09
N ALA A 19 -7.37 -4.17 41.18
CA ALA A 19 -7.62 -4.26 39.76
C ALA A 19 -7.84 -5.73 39.34
N PRO A 20 -8.95 -6.06 38.67
CA PRO A 20 -9.17 -7.41 38.17
C PRO A 20 -7.98 -7.75 37.28
N SER A 21 -7.21 -8.75 37.70
CA SER A 21 -6.02 -9.18 36.98
C SER A 21 -6.39 -9.44 35.52
N LEU A 22 -5.48 -9.18 34.58
CA LEU A 22 -5.72 -9.39 33.14
C LEU A 22 -6.26 -10.80 32.83
N ALA A 23 -5.91 -11.79 33.67
CA ALA A 23 -6.45 -13.14 33.63
C ALA A 23 -7.98 -13.18 33.85
N SER A 24 -8.51 -12.47 34.85
CA SER A 24 -9.95 -12.41 35.14
C SER A 24 -10.75 -11.68 34.05
N ILE A 25 -10.17 -10.66 33.41
CA ILE A 25 -10.80 -9.97 32.27
C ILE A 25 -10.83 -10.89 31.05
N ALA A 26 -9.74 -11.63 30.79
CA ALA A 26 -9.66 -12.59 29.70
C ALA A 26 -10.65 -13.76 29.87
N GLU A 27 -10.82 -14.28 31.09
CA GLU A 27 -11.79 -15.35 31.39
C GLU A 27 -13.24 -14.89 31.19
N ASN A 28 -13.58 -13.66 31.61
CA ASN A 28 -14.90 -13.09 31.41
C ASN A 28 -15.20 -12.82 29.92
N LEU A 29 -14.21 -12.34 29.17
CA LEU A 29 -14.33 -12.17 27.72
C LEU A 29 -14.55 -13.50 27.00
N HIS A 30 -13.85 -14.56 27.43
CA HIS A 30 -13.99 -15.90 26.88
C HIS A 30 -15.39 -16.49 27.17
N ARG A 31 -15.92 -16.34 28.39
CA ARG A 31 -17.30 -16.74 28.71
C ARG A 31 -18.32 -15.96 27.90
N SER A 32 -18.16 -14.64 27.79
CA SER A 32 -19.04 -13.77 27.00
C SER A 32 -19.03 -14.12 25.51
N ALA A 33 -17.85 -14.45 24.95
CA ALA A 33 -17.72 -14.89 23.56
C ALA A 33 -18.43 -16.24 23.32
N ILE A 34 -18.34 -17.18 24.26
CA ILE A 34 -19.01 -18.48 24.17
C ILE A 34 -20.54 -18.34 24.29
N GLU A 35 -21.02 -17.50 25.20
CA GLU A 35 -22.47 -17.24 25.36
C GLU A 35 -23.04 -16.47 24.16
N SER A 36 -22.29 -15.51 23.62
CA SER A 36 -22.64 -14.80 22.38
C SER A 36 -22.70 -15.75 21.18
N ALA A 37 -21.72 -16.65 21.04
CA ALA A 37 -21.75 -17.67 19.98
C ALA A 37 -22.97 -18.60 20.10
N ARG A 38 -23.33 -19.01 21.33
CA ARG A 38 -24.52 -19.85 21.58
C ARG A 38 -25.81 -19.12 21.28
N THR A 39 -25.96 -17.85 21.64
CA THR A 39 -27.17 -17.07 21.36
C THR A 39 -27.36 -16.81 19.87
N VAL A 40 -26.29 -16.54 19.11
CA VAL A 40 -26.35 -16.41 17.65
C VAL A 40 -26.73 -17.73 16.98
N GLN A 41 -26.14 -18.85 17.42
CA GLN A 41 -26.48 -20.17 16.90
C GLN A 41 -27.93 -20.56 17.22
N GLN A 42 -28.41 -20.22 18.42
CA GLN A 42 -29.77 -20.52 18.86
C GLN A 42 -30.79 -19.62 18.15
N SER A 43 -30.52 -18.32 17.99
CA SER A 43 -31.34 -17.38 17.20
C SER A 43 -31.41 -17.78 15.72
N SER A 44 -30.28 -18.19 15.12
CA SER A 44 -30.27 -18.69 13.75
C SER A 44 -31.10 -19.98 13.60
N SER A 45 -31.03 -20.87 14.59
CA SER A 45 -31.77 -22.13 14.56
C SER A 45 -33.29 -21.97 14.71
N THR A 46 -33.76 -20.97 15.47
CA THR A 46 -35.19 -20.71 15.63
C THR A 46 -35.80 -20.12 14.36
N HIS A 47 -35.11 -19.19 13.69
CA HIS A 47 -35.53 -18.67 12.39
C HIS A 47 -35.53 -19.75 11.30
N PHE A 48 -34.54 -20.64 11.30
CA PHE A 48 -34.48 -21.76 10.36
C PHE A 48 -35.59 -22.79 10.61
N ARG A 49 -35.88 -23.12 11.87
CA ARG A 49 -37.01 -24.01 12.23
C ARG A 49 -38.36 -23.40 11.92
N ALA A 50 -38.55 -22.10 12.13
CA ALA A 50 -39.77 -21.40 11.73
C ALA A 50 -39.97 -21.50 10.21
N PHE A 51 -38.92 -21.26 9.42
CA PHE A 51 -38.96 -21.42 7.98
C PHE A 51 -39.30 -22.86 7.56
N GLN A 52 -38.71 -23.87 8.20
CA GLN A 52 -39.02 -25.28 7.92
C GLN A 52 -40.50 -25.63 8.12
N ASN A 53 -41.20 -24.98 9.03
CA ASN A 53 -42.63 -25.21 9.26
C ASN A 53 -43.52 -24.56 8.20
N PHE A 54 -43.08 -23.47 7.56
CA PHE A 54 -43.82 -22.80 6.48
C PHE A 54 -43.57 -23.42 5.10
N VAL A 55 -42.44 -24.10 4.91
CA VAL A 55 -42.12 -24.81 3.66
C VAL A 55 -43.19 -25.84 3.26
N PRO A 56 -43.67 -26.76 4.13
CA PRO A 56 -44.68 -27.75 3.73
C PRO A 56 -46.03 -27.12 3.39
N GLU A 57 -46.43 -26.06 4.08
CA GLU A 57 -47.67 -25.33 3.79
C GLU A 57 -47.58 -24.61 2.43
N ALA A 58 -46.50 -23.87 2.19
CA ALA A 58 -46.26 -23.22 0.91
C ALA A 58 -46.13 -24.23 -0.24
N VAL A 59 -45.49 -25.39 -0.01
CA VAL A 59 -45.39 -26.47 -1.00
C VAL A 59 -46.77 -27.06 -1.29
N SER A 60 -47.62 -27.26 -0.27
CA SER A 60 -48.97 -27.80 -0.48
C SER A 60 -49.86 -26.86 -1.30
N GLN A 61 -49.81 -25.55 -1.02
CA GLN A 61 -50.53 -24.54 -1.80
C GLN A 61 -49.94 -24.41 -3.21
N TYR A 62 -48.63 -24.54 -3.37
CA TYR A 62 -48.01 -24.54 -4.69
C TYR A 62 -48.43 -25.75 -5.52
N ARG A 63 -48.53 -26.93 -4.90
CA ARG A 63 -48.92 -28.18 -5.56
C ARG A 63 -50.33 -28.14 -6.13
N THR A 64 -51.29 -27.52 -5.45
CA THR A 64 -52.66 -27.39 -5.98
C THR A 64 -52.72 -26.50 -7.22
N TYR A 65 -51.96 -25.40 -7.25
CA TYR A 65 -51.85 -24.57 -8.45
C TYR A 65 -51.06 -25.25 -9.57
N GLU A 66 -50.01 -26.00 -9.22
CA GLU A 66 -49.21 -26.77 -10.18
C GLU A 66 -50.06 -27.85 -10.86
N ASP A 67 -50.86 -28.61 -10.11
CA ASP A 67 -51.73 -29.65 -10.65
C ASP A 67 -52.83 -29.06 -11.54
N ALA A 68 -53.42 -27.93 -11.15
CA ALA A 68 -54.41 -27.21 -11.98
C ALA A 68 -53.78 -26.73 -13.29
N PHE A 69 -52.57 -26.19 -13.24
CA PHE A 69 -51.82 -25.75 -14.42
C PHE A 69 -51.45 -26.92 -15.32
N ILE A 70 -50.90 -28.01 -14.76
CA ILE A 70 -50.52 -29.21 -15.53
C ILE A 70 -51.74 -29.83 -16.20
N ASN A 71 -52.88 -29.91 -15.51
CA ASN A 71 -54.12 -30.40 -16.11
C ASN A 71 -54.57 -29.51 -17.28
N LYS A 72 -54.50 -28.18 -17.14
CA LYS A 72 -54.79 -27.24 -18.24
C LYS A 72 -53.82 -27.35 -19.41
N VAL A 73 -52.53 -27.56 -19.14
CA VAL A 73 -51.52 -27.79 -20.17
C VAL A 73 -51.77 -29.12 -20.88
N LYS A 74 -52.19 -30.15 -20.15
CA LYS A 74 -52.54 -31.46 -20.71
C LYS A 74 -53.79 -31.37 -21.60
N ASP A 75 -54.81 -30.65 -21.17
CA ASP A 75 -55.99 -30.34 -21.99
C ASP A 75 -55.60 -29.53 -23.23
N GLY A 76 -54.77 -28.50 -23.07
CA GLY A 76 -54.22 -27.71 -24.18
C GLY A 76 -53.34 -28.50 -25.14
N LEU A 77 -52.62 -29.52 -24.65
CA LEU A 77 -51.82 -30.43 -25.46
C LEU A 77 -52.69 -31.38 -26.28
N MET A 78 -53.80 -31.85 -25.72
CA MET A 78 -54.79 -32.64 -26.45
C MET A 78 -55.42 -31.83 -27.59
N ILE A 79 -55.67 -30.53 -27.37
CA ILE A 79 -56.15 -29.59 -28.40
C ILE A 79 -55.05 -29.26 -29.44
N ALA A 80 -53.79 -29.09 -29.01
CA ALA A 80 -52.67 -28.83 -29.89
C ALA A 80 -52.32 -30.03 -30.79
N LYS A 81 -52.64 -31.25 -30.36
CA LYS A 81 -52.54 -32.45 -31.19
C LYS A 81 -53.45 -32.39 -32.43
N GLU A 82 -54.57 -31.67 -32.35
CA GLU A 82 -55.47 -31.44 -33.47
C GLU A 82 -54.95 -30.33 -34.42
N ASN A 83 -54.03 -29.48 -33.96
CA ASN A 83 -53.41 -28.39 -34.71
C ASN A 83 -51.87 -28.37 -34.57
N PRO A 84 -51.15 -29.23 -35.32
CA PRO A 84 -49.72 -29.48 -35.10
C PRO A 84 -48.82 -28.24 -35.29
N ALA A 85 -49.24 -27.27 -36.11
CA ALA A 85 -48.51 -26.01 -36.31
C ALA A 85 -48.48 -25.11 -35.06
N LEU A 86 -49.58 -25.09 -34.28
CA LEU A 86 -49.67 -24.27 -33.06
C LEU A 86 -48.89 -24.92 -31.90
N GLY A 87 -48.98 -26.26 -31.79
CA GLY A 87 -48.26 -27.03 -30.77
C GLY A 87 -46.73 -26.93 -30.91
N ALA A 88 -46.21 -26.90 -32.15
CA ALA A 88 -44.78 -26.75 -32.40
C ALA A 88 -44.22 -25.43 -31.84
N GLY A 89 -44.94 -24.31 -32.00
CA GLY A 89 -44.52 -23.01 -31.47
C GLY A 89 -44.47 -22.96 -29.94
N VAL A 90 -45.46 -23.57 -29.27
CA VAL A 90 -45.50 -23.67 -27.81
C VAL A 90 -44.38 -24.58 -27.30
N ALA A 91 -44.13 -25.71 -27.97
CA ALA A 91 -43.04 -26.63 -27.62
C ALA A 91 -41.66 -25.97 -27.76
N ILE A 92 -41.42 -25.21 -28.84
CA ILE A 92 -40.15 -24.51 -29.07
C ILE A 92 -39.91 -23.42 -28.00
N SER A 93 -40.93 -22.63 -27.69
CA SER A 93 -40.81 -21.57 -26.66
C SER A 93 -40.62 -22.15 -25.25
N ALA A 94 -41.33 -23.22 -24.91
CA ALA A 94 -41.13 -23.94 -23.65
C ALA A 94 -39.72 -24.57 -23.58
N ALA A 95 -39.24 -25.18 -24.67
CA ALA A 95 -37.88 -25.73 -24.74
C ALA A 95 -36.80 -24.66 -24.55
N LEU A 96 -36.99 -23.46 -25.12
CA LEU A 96 -36.10 -22.32 -24.92
C LEU A 96 -36.10 -21.81 -23.48
N LEU A 97 -37.23 -21.87 -22.75
CA LEU A 97 -37.28 -21.48 -21.34
C LEU A 97 -36.67 -22.52 -20.39
N VAL A 98 -36.80 -23.80 -20.73
CA VAL A 98 -36.22 -24.91 -19.94
C VAL A 98 -34.70 -24.98 -20.11
N MET A 99 -34.16 -24.58 -21.27
CA MET A 99 -32.73 -24.56 -21.50
C MET A 99 -31.99 -23.57 -20.58
N ARG A 100 -30.88 -24.06 -20.01
CA ARG A 100 -30.12 -23.39 -18.94
C ARG A 100 -29.45 -22.07 -19.39
N GLY A 101 -29.09 -21.97 -20.66
CA GLY A 101 -28.46 -20.78 -21.28
C GLY A 101 -29.44 -19.61 -21.46
N PRO A 102 -30.47 -19.74 -22.31
CA PRO A 102 -31.48 -18.69 -22.54
C PRO A 102 -32.17 -18.23 -21.25
N ARG A 103 -32.43 -19.12 -20.30
CA ARG A 103 -32.93 -18.73 -18.97
C ARG A 103 -31.99 -17.75 -18.28
N ARG A 104 -30.69 -18.05 -18.20
CA ARG A 104 -29.69 -17.17 -17.56
C ARG A 104 -29.52 -15.86 -18.32
N PHE A 105 -29.64 -15.89 -19.65
CA PHE A 105 -29.59 -14.71 -20.50
C PHE A 105 -30.78 -13.77 -20.24
N LEU A 106 -32.00 -14.30 -20.20
CA LEU A 106 -33.20 -13.53 -19.90
C LEU A 106 -33.12 -12.93 -18.49
N PHE A 107 -32.80 -13.72 -17.47
CA PHE A 107 -32.68 -13.22 -16.09
C PHE A 107 -31.62 -12.12 -15.93
N ARG A 108 -30.48 -12.24 -16.62
CA ARG A 108 -29.42 -11.22 -16.53
C ARG A 108 -29.82 -9.92 -17.23
N ASN A 109 -30.61 -10.01 -18.30
CA ASN A 109 -30.97 -8.87 -19.13
C ASN A 109 -32.27 -8.16 -18.69
N THR A 110 -33.24 -8.89 -18.13
CA THR A 110 -34.54 -8.33 -17.73
C THR A 110 -34.53 -7.81 -16.29
N LEU A 111 -33.98 -8.57 -15.32
CA LEU A 111 -33.95 -8.14 -13.91
C LEU A 111 -33.03 -6.93 -13.69
N GLY A 112 -32.00 -6.75 -14.52
CA GLY A 112 -31.14 -5.57 -14.47
C GLY A 112 -31.82 -4.26 -14.89
N ARG A 113 -32.92 -4.34 -15.67
CA ARG A 113 -33.70 -3.16 -16.12
C ARG A 113 -34.79 -2.73 -15.14
N PHE A 114 -35.16 -3.57 -14.17
CA PHE A 114 -36.16 -3.23 -13.15
C PHE A 114 -35.56 -2.55 -11.91
N GLN A 115 -34.26 -2.23 -11.89
CA GLN A 115 -33.74 -1.32 -10.88
C GLN A 115 -34.33 0.07 -11.12
N SER A 116 -35.05 0.61 -10.13
CA SER A 116 -35.68 1.92 -10.22
C SER A 116 -34.64 2.98 -10.61
N GLU A 117 -35.05 3.98 -11.37
CA GLU A 117 -34.17 5.11 -11.73
C GLU A 117 -33.55 5.74 -10.49
N GLU A 118 -34.32 5.84 -9.40
CA GLU A 118 -33.89 6.32 -8.09
C GLU A 118 -32.71 5.52 -7.50
N ALA A 119 -32.73 4.18 -7.62
CA ALA A 119 -31.62 3.35 -7.15
C ALA A 119 -30.34 3.55 -7.97
N ARG A 120 -30.48 3.88 -9.26
CA ARG A 120 -29.35 4.22 -10.15
C ARG A 120 -28.76 5.59 -9.82
N TYR A 121 -29.59 6.59 -9.55
CA TYR A 121 -29.13 7.91 -9.13
C TYR A 121 -28.45 7.85 -7.76
N ALA A 122 -29.03 7.16 -6.78
CA ALA A 122 -28.44 6.99 -5.46
C ALA A 122 -27.08 6.27 -5.52
N ARG A 123 -26.92 5.28 -6.40
CA ARG A 123 -25.64 4.60 -6.61
C ARG A 123 -24.60 5.52 -7.26
N THR A 124 -25.01 6.30 -8.25
CA THR A 124 -24.12 7.23 -8.95
C THR A 124 -23.67 8.36 -8.02
N GLU A 125 -24.56 8.89 -7.18
CA GLU A 125 -24.22 9.92 -6.20
C GLU A 125 -23.22 9.43 -5.16
N LYS A 126 -23.39 8.20 -4.64
CA LYS A 126 -22.42 7.57 -3.74
C LYS A 126 -21.05 7.43 -4.41
N ASN A 127 -21.02 6.92 -5.64
CA ASN A 127 -19.77 6.77 -6.39
C ASN A 127 -19.07 8.13 -6.64
N ILE A 128 -19.83 9.19 -6.93
CA ILE A 128 -19.27 10.55 -7.11
C ILE A 128 -18.71 11.07 -5.79
N LYS A 129 -19.40 10.86 -4.67
CA LYS A 129 -18.92 11.27 -3.33
C LYS A 129 -17.64 10.53 -2.95
N ASP A 130 -17.61 9.22 -3.13
CA ASP A 130 -16.43 8.38 -2.85
C ASP A 130 -15.25 8.79 -3.74
N LEU A 131 -15.51 9.04 -5.03
CA LEU A 131 -14.48 9.52 -5.96
C LEU A 131 -13.95 10.88 -5.54
N ASN A 132 -14.81 11.82 -5.15
CA ASN A 132 -14.37 13.16 -4.73
C ASN A 132 -13.46 13.09 -3.49
N LEU A 133 -13.81 12.25 -2.51
CA LEU A 133 -12.96 12.00 -1.34
C LEU A 133 -11.59 11.43 -1.74
N SER A 134 -11.55 10.47 -2.67
CA SER A 134 -10.29 9.88 -3.14
C SER A 134 -9.41 10.88 -3.89
N VAL A 135 -10.01 11.76 -4.70
CA VAL A 135 -9.29 12.80 -5.43
C VAL A 135 -8.71 13.85 -4.48
N ASP A 136 -9.44 14.21 -3.42
CA ASP A 136 -8.94 15.16 -2.42
C ASP A 136 -7.81 14.58 -1.57
N LEU A 137 -7.82 13.28 -1.26
CA LEU A 137 -6.68 12.60 -0.64
C LEU A 137 -5.46 12.60 -1.57
N LEU A 138 -5.66 12.19 -2.83
CA LEU A 138 -4.59 12.18 -3.84
C LEU A 138 -3.98 13.56 -4.07
N LYS A 139 -4.79 14.62 -4.07
CA LYS A 139 -4.27 16.00 -4.15
C LYS A 139 -3.36 16.32 -2.98
N LYS A 140 -3.75 15.98 -1.74
CA LYS A 140 -2.94 16.24 -0.55
C LYS A 140 -1.64 15.45 -0.58
N GLU A 141 -1.68 14.19 -0.98
CA GLU A 141 -0.49 13.34 -1.10
C GLU A 141 0.44 13.83 -2.21
N SER A 142 -0.10 14.21 -3.37
CA SER A 142 0.69 14.73 -4.49
C SER A 142 1.45 16.02 -4.13
N VAL A 143 0.83 16.92 -3.34
CA VAL A 143 1.50 18.14 -2.88
C VAL A 143 2.64 17.82 -1.92
N LYS A 144 2.46 16.87 -1.00
CA LYS A 144 3.54 16.43 -0.09
C LYS A 144 4.70 15.81 -0.85
N LEU A 145 4.40 14.96 -1.83
CA LEU A 145 5.43 14.34 -2.68
C LEU A 145 6.18 15.38 -3.50
N LEU A 146 5.47 16.33 -4.13
CA LEU A 146 6.10 17.41 -4.89
C LEU A 146 7.02 18.29 -4.03
N GLN A 147 6.65 18.57 -2.78
CA GLN A 147 7.51 19.32 -1.86
C GLN A 147 8.79 18.54 -1.52
N ARG A 148 8.68 17.23 -1.24
CA ARG A 148 9.84 16.37 -0.97
C ARG A 148 10.76 16.25 -2.19
N THR A 149 10.20 16.07 -3.39
CA THR A 149 10.99 16.01 -4.62
C THR A 149 11.66 17.34 -4.94
N ALA A 150 10.98 18.47 -4.72
CA ALA A 150 11.56 19.80 -4.96
C ALA A 150 12.70 20.12 -3.99
N LEU A 151 12.59 19.67 -2.74
CA LEU A 151 13.67 19.79 -1.76
C LEU A 151 14.86 18.91 -2.17
N ALA A 152 14.63 17.64 -2.49
CA ALA A 152 15.68 16.73 -2.94
C ALA A 152 16.38 17.23 -4.21
N GLU A 153 15.65 17.80 -5.17
CA GLU A 153 16.23 18.40 -6.37
C GLU A 153 17.15 19.58 -6.02
N LYS A 154 16.73 20.43 -5.08
CA LYS A 154 17.54 21.56 -4.62
C LYS A 154 18.84 21.10 -3.96
N GLU A 155 18.77 20.09 -3.10
CA GLU A 155 19.94 19.51 -2.45
C GLU A 155 20.88 18.82 -3.44
N MET A 156 20.34 18.09 -4.41
CA MET A 156 21.15 17.47 -5.47
C MET A 156 21.87 18.50 -6.32
N LYS A 157 21.18 19.59 -6.72
CA LYS A 157 21.80 20.68 -7.48
C LYS A 157 22.90 21.35 -6.67
N TYR A 158 22.66 21.61 -5.40
CA TYR A 158 23.67 22.18 -4.51
C TYR A 158 24.90 21.27 -4.38
N GLY A 159 24.69 19.99 -4.05
CA GLY A 159 25.77 19.00 -3.94
C GLY A 159 26.55 18.85 -5.25
N HIS A 160 25.87 18.89 -6.40
CA HIS A 160 26.53 18.87 -7.71
C HIS A 160 27.45 20.08 -7.91
N THR A 161 27.00 21.28 -7.56
CA THR A 161 27.85 22.48 -7.68
C THR A 161 29.04 22.46 -6.72
N GLU A 162 28.86 21.93 -5.51
CA GLU A 162 29.93 21.75 -4.53
C GLU A 162 30.99 20.77 -5.02
N LEU A 163 30.57 19.60 -5.52
CA LEU A 163 31.46 18.60 -6.12
C LEU A 163 32.23 19.15 -7.34
N LEU A 164 31.56 19.91 -8.20
CA LEU A 164 32.25 20.56 -9.32
C LEU A 164 33.32 21.54 -8.81
N SER A 165 33.00 22.35 -7.81
CA SER A 165 33.95 23.31 -7.24
C SER A 165 35.16 22.61 -6.61
N ALA A 166 34.95 21.56 -5.81
CA ALA A 166 36.02 20.75 -5.24
C ALA A 166 36.85 20.05 -6.33
N GLY A 167 36.18 19.49 -7.34
CA GLY A 167 36.83 18.89 -8.51
C GLY A 167 37.75 19.87 -9.24
N THR A 168 37.35 21.14 -9.41
CA THR A 168 38.23 22.15 -10.01
C THR A 168 39.46 22.46 -9.14
N GLN A 169 39.31 22.47 -7.81
CA GLN A 169 40.45 22.66 -6.90
C GLN A 169 41.42 21.48 -6.97
N PHE A 170 40.92 20.25 -6.97
CA PHE A 170 41.74 19.05 -7.17
C PHE A 170 42.45 19.07 -8.51
N GLN A 171 41.77 19.50 -9.59
CA GLN A 171 42.40 19.60 -10.89
C GLN A 171 43.54 20.64 -10.91
N GLN A 172 43.38 21.76 -10.20
CA GLN A 172 44.45 22.76 -10.08
C GLN A 172 45.63 22.23 -9.26
N LEU A 173 45.36 21.53 -8.14
CA LEU A 173 46.37 20.89 -7.31
C LEU A 173 47.13 19.79 -8.08
N ALA A 174 46.42 18.96 -8.84
CA ALA A 174 47.03 17.93 -9.68
C ALA A 174 47.94 18.56 -10.76
N LYS A 175 47.50 19.67 -11.38
CA LYS A 175 48.32 20.42 -12.35
C LYS A 175 49.57 21.02 -11.71
N SER A 176 49.49 21.55 -10.48
CA SER A 176 50.66 22.09 -9.79
C SER A 176 51.61 20.97 -9.34
N ALA A 177 51.08 19.86 -8.81
CA ALA A 177 51.84 18.67 -8.45
C ALA A 177 52.59 18.08 -9.66
N TYR A 178 51.93 17.95 -10.82
CA TYR A 178 52.56 17.48 -12.06
C TYR A 178 53.73 18.39 -12.50
N LYS A 179 53.61 19.71 -12.34
CA LYS A 179 54.71 20.66 -12.61
C LYS A 179 55.88 20.48 -11.64
N VAL A 180 55.61 20.17 -10.37
CA VAL A 180 56.66 19.89 -9.37
C VAL A 180 57.34 18.56 -9.69
N GLU A 181 56.56 17.54 -10.03
CA GLU A 181 57.05 16.21 -10.38
C GLU A 181 58.00 16.26 -11.59
N THR A 182 57.58 16.93 -12.67
CA THR A 182 58.42 17.10 -13.87
C THR A 182 59.72 17.85 -13.59
N ARG A 183 59.69 18.88 -12.72
CA ARG A 183 60.91 19.59 -12.28
C ARG A 183 61.82 18.71 -11.43
N ALA A 184 61.25 17.91 -10.52
CA ALA A 184 62.02 16.98 -9.70
C ALA A 184 62.67 15.86 -10.55
N ALA A 185 61.95 15.35 -11.55
CA ALA A 185 62.46 14.37 -12.49
C ALA A 185 63.63 14.93 -13.34
N ASP A 186 63.49 16.15 -13.86
CA ASP A 186 64.57 16.83 -14.61
C ASP A 186 65.81 17.09 -13.73
N LEU A 187 65.62 17.46 -12.46
CA LEU A 187 66.73 17.59 -11.50
C LEU A 187 67.42 16.26 -11.21
N LEU A 188 66.66 15.18 -11.02
CA LEU A 188 67.20 13.83 -10.83
C LEU A 188 68.00 13.36 -12.04
N ASP A 189 67.56 13.69 -13.26
CA ASP A 189 68.27 13.33 -14.49
C ASP A 189 69.57 14.12 -14.64
N LYS A 190 69.57 15.43 -14.34
CA LYS A 190 70.78 16.26 -14.33
C LYS A 190 71.82 15.82 -13.28
N LEU A 191 71.37 15.49 -12.05
CA LEU A 191 72.24 14.96 -10.99
C LEU A 191 72.80 13.57 -11.32
N ARG A 192 72.22 12.85 -12.29
CA ARG A 192 72.77 11.57 -12.76
C ARG A 192 74.12 11.72 -13.45
N TYR A 193 74.43 12.88 -14.02
CA TYR A 193 75.62 13.11 -14.84
C TYR A 193 76.81 13.70 -14.05
N VAL A 194 76.60 14.21 -12.83
CA VAL A 194 77.66 14.84 -12.00
C VAL A 194 77.89 14.02 -10.72
N PRO A 195 78.94 13.19 -10.64
CA PRO A 195 79.22 12.39 -9.45
C PRO A 195 80.02 13.20 -8.42
N SER A 196 79.35 13.97 -7.56
CA SER A 196 79.95 14.64 -6.39
C SER A 196 79.26 14.22 -5.09
N ARG A 197 79.93 14.34 -3.93
CA ARG A 197 79.36 13.96 -2.61
C ARG A 197 78.10 14.75 -2.27
N GLU A 198 78.04 16.03 -2.64
CA GLU A 198 76.87 16.89 -2.44
C GLU A 198 75.71 16.52 -3.39
N ALA A 199 76.02 16.11 -4.63
CA ALA A 199 75.03 15.64 -5.58
C ALA A 199 74.34 14.34 -5.15
N LEU A 200 75.03 13.47 -4.41
CA LEU A 200 74.46 12.23 -3.85
C LEU A 200 73.43 12.53 -2.73
N ALA A 201 73.69 13.52 -1.87
CA ALA A 201 72.73 13.94 -0.85
C ALA A 201 71.47 14.57 -1.47
N LEU A 202 71.66 15.47 -2.44
CA LEU A 202 70.57 16.10 -3.19
C LEU A 202 69.73 15.09 -3.97
N ARG A 203 70.34 14.00 -4.47
CA ARG A 203 69.62 12.92 -5.15
C ARG A 203 68.71 12.14 -4.20
N ALA A 204 69.13 11.91 -2.95
CA ALA A 204 68.31 11.25 -1.94
C ALA A 204 67.06 12.09 -1.62
N GLU A 205 67.24 13.40 -1.38
CA GLU A 205 66.12 14.32 -1.10
C GLU A 205 65.17 14.47 -2.30
N ALA A 206 65.70 14.64 -3.52
CA ALA A 206 64.88 14.74 -4.72
C ALA A 206 64.12 13.43 -5.01
N SER A 207 64.74 12.27 -4.75
CA SER A 207 64.07 10.97 -4.88
C SER A 207 62.98 10.78 -3.83
N GLN A 208 63.18 11.28 -2.61
CA GLN A 208 62.20 11.24 -1.54
C GLN A 208 61.00 12.14 -1.84
N LEU A 209 61.23 13.34 -2.38
CA LEU A 209 60.16 14.23 -2.86
C LEU A 209 59.38 13.59 -4.02
N TYR A 210 60.07 12.98 -4.99
CA TYR A 210 59.43 12.29 -6.10
C TYR A 210 58.56 11.12 -5.63
N LEU A 211 59.10 10.25 -4.75
CA LEU A 211 58.34 9.16 -4.13
C LEU A 211 57.16 9.67 -3.29
N CYS A 212 57.34 10.73 -2.51
CA CYS A 212 56.28 11.33 -1.69
C CYS A 212 55.13 11.84 -2.56
N CYS A 213 55.42 12.53 -3.67
CA CYS A 213 54.37 12.97 -4.60
C CYS A 213 53.69 11.80 -5.32
N PHE A 214 54.43 10.77 -5.73
CA PHE A 214 53.90 9.65 -6.52
C PHE A 214 53.05 8.68 -5.67
N TYR A 215 53.47 8.40 -4.44
CA TYR A 215 52.78 7.47 -3.54
C TYR A 215 51.83 8.18 -2.56
N GLY A 216 52.13 9.41 -2.14
CA GLY A 216 51.26 10.19 -1.26
C GLY A 216 49.90 10.49 -1.89
N PHE A 217 49.87 10.95 -3.15
CA PHE A 217 48.60 11.15 -3.88
C PHE A 217 47.80 9.85 -4.07
N LYS A 218 48.49 8.72 -4.20
CA LYS A 218 47.86 7.43 -4.47
C LYS A 218 47.24 6.83 -3.19
N PHE A 219 47.85 7.08 -2.03
CA PHE A 219 47.34 6.65 -0.73
C PHE A 219 46.17 7.52 -0.26
N GLU A 220 46.30 8.85 -0.40
CA GLU A 220 45.25 9.81 -0.05
C GLU A 220 43.96 9.58 -0.86
N ALA A 221 44.08 9.30 -2.16
CA ALA A 221 42.93 9.00 -3.00
C ALA A 221 42.20 7.71 -2.60
N SER A 222 42.92 6.69 -2.14
CA SER A 222 42.28 5.45 -1.65
C SER A 222 41.59 5.62 -0.29
N GLU A 223 42.13 6.49 0.57
CA GLU A 223 41.59 6.74 1.91
C GLU A 223 40.30 7.59 1.85
N ILE A 224 40.29 8.64 1.00
CA ILE A 224 39.08 9.45 0.74
C ILE A 224 37.96 8.59 0.14
N CYS A 225 38.27 7.68 -0.79
CA CYS A 225 37.27 6.77 -1.34
C CYS A 225 36.73 5.76 -0.32
N ALA A 226 37.51 5.38 0.70
CA ALA A 226 37.06 4.49 1.76
C ALA A 226 36.14 5.24 2.74
N GLU A 227 36.50 6.45 3.15
CA GLU A 227 35.71 7.26 4.09
C GLU A 227 34.34 7.67 3.51
N GLN A 228 34.26 7.90 2.19
CA GLN A 228 33.01 8.26 1.51
C GLN A 228 31.98 7.12 1.53
N THR A 229 32.41 5.85 1.52
CA THR A 229 31.49 4.70 1.55
C THR A 229 30.79 4.52 2.90
N ASP A 230 31.44 4.87 4.02
CA ASP A 230 30.84 4.78 5.36
C ASP A 230 29.82 5.92 5.59
N SER A 231 30.08 7.11 5.02
CA SER A 231 29.21 8.28 5.14
C SER A 231 27.90 8.13 4.34
N GLU A 232 27.97 7.63 3.09
CA GLU A 232 26.77 7.39 2.28
C GLU A 232 25.89 6.28 2.87
N ASP A 233 26.48 5.22 3.41
CA ASP A 233 25.73 4.08 3.94
C ASP A 233 24.98 4.44 5.26
N GLN A 234 25.51 5.38 6.05
CA GLN A 234 24.79 5.97 7.19
C GLN A 234 23.66 6.91 6.76
N ARG A 235 23.87 7.73 5.72
CA ARG A 235 22.84 8.66 5.23
C ARG A 235 21.67 7.94 4.58
N VAL A 236 21.94 6.90 3.79
CA VAL A 236 20.91 6.05 3.16
C VAL A 236 20.12 5.27 4.22
N ARG A 237 20.78 4.70 5.24
CA ARG A 237 20.07 4.06 6.37
C ARG A 237 19.18 5.04 7.14
N GLY A 238 19.63 6.27 7.38
CA GLY A 238 18.83 7.30 8.05
C GLY A 238 17.57 7.69 7.26
N SER A 239 17.68 7.77 5.93
CA SER A 239 16.56 8.09 5.04
C SER A 239 15.54 6.94 4.94
N CYS A 240 16.00 5.69 4.91
CA CYS A 240 15.09 4.53 4.85
C CYS A 240 14.34 4.28 6.15
N VAL A 241 14.94 4.56 7.32
CA VAL A 241 14.29 4.39 8.62
C VAL A 241 13.17 5.42 8.84
N SER A 242 13.31 6.62 8.26
CA SER A 242 12.28 7.66 8.34
C SER A 242 11.12 7.46 7.36
N GLU A 243 11.30 6.71 6.27
CA GLU A 243 10.19 6.28 5.39
C GLU A 243 9.41 5.07 5.91
N LEU A 244 9.92 4.32 6.89
CA LEU A 244 9.27 3.10 7.42
C LEU A 244 8.36 3.36 8.64
N MET A 245 8.35 4.59 9.16
CA MET A 245 7.63 4.97 10.38
C MET A 245 6.48 5.98 10.16
N ASP A 246 6.24 6.41 8.90
CA ASP A 246 5.11 7.27 8.47
C ASP A 246 4.18 6.52 7.49
#